data_AF-A0A6M6E2D4-F1
#
_entry.id   AF-A0A6M6E2D4-F1
#
_cell.length_a   1.000
_cell.length_b   1.000
_cell.length_c   1.000
_cell.angle_alpha   90.00
_cell.angle_beta   90.00
_cell.angle_gamma   90.00
#
_symmetry.space_group_name_H-M   'P 1'
#
loop_
_entity.id
_entity.type
_entity.pdbx_description
1 polymer ?
#
loop_
_entity_poly.entity_id
_entity_poly.type
_entity_poly.pdbx_seq_one_letter_code
_entity_poly.pdbx_strand_id
1 'polypeptide(L)'
;MKNLRKIGLGLVASLLSISLVACGSTKEGQKQVSASQEQKQMGKEQKKLEQKFSKLESDYEDYTKEKGYMGLDDYLVFEPDFNILAKSIESKDILQGDDGELDKHLKDLKIKIDNLSTAQAIKAQKRYGSAVDVYEAAIGTHMHIVLTKADITQHFNAVNTIELDKDFNADSYDYEKIDADATEAIKSIQGTPMKRIKLIKEELEKYKASFNAEEYNQLNSAVTSVTSSLNKQVEMLEVLQKESGKDKSTLEENTKAAETQFLDAKEKVSTFESKLDIQM
;
A
#
# COMPACT_ATOMS: atom_id res chain seq x y z
N MET A 1 -27.03 -52.56 -41.28
CA MET A 1 -27.26 -51.33 -40.51
C MET A 1 -26.38 -51.37 -39.25
N LYS A 2 -25.50 -50.37 -39.12
CA LYS A 2 -24.71 -49.91 -37.95
C LYS A 2 -24.10 -50.95 -37.00
N ASN A 3 -22.80 -51.20 -37.19
CA ASN A 3 -21.91 -51.90 -36.26
C ASN A 3 -21.47 -50.98 -35.10
N LEU A 4 -21.68 -51.45 -33.86
CA LEU A 4 -21.28 -50.81 -32.61
C LEU A 4 -19.76 -50.83 -32.42
N ARG A 5 -19.16 -49.69 -32.07
CA ARG A 5 -17.73 -49.54 -31.75
C ARG A 5 -17.48 -49.61 -30.23
N LYS A 6 -16.70 -50.62 -29.84
CA LYS A 6 -15.60 -50.72 -28.83
C LYS A 6 -15.60 -49.73 -27.65
N ILE A 7 -15.77 -50.17 -26.39
CA ILE A 7 -14.79 -50.77 -25.45
C ILE A 7 -13.69 -49.79 -24.98
N GLY A 8 -13.80 -49.34 -23.73
CA GLY A 8 -12.96 -49.82 -22.62
C GLY A 8 -11.66 -49.07 -22.27
N LEU A 9 -11.72 -48.38 -21.12
CA LEU A 9 -10.69 -48.18 -20.07
C LEU A 9 -9.20 -48.02 -20.44
N GLY A 10 -8.66 -46.85 -20.06
CA GLY A 10 -7.65 -46.72 -19.01
C GLY A 10 -6.18 -46.98 -19.37
N LEU A 11 -5.31 -45.97 -19.12
CA LEU A 11 -3.93 -46.23 -18.73
C LEU A 11 -3.34 -45.03 -17.97
N VAL A 12 -3.11 -45.29 -16.69
CA VAL A 12 -2.26 -44.54 -15.76
C VAL A 12 -0.80 -44.80 -16.15
N ALA A 13 0.02 -43.76 -16.29
CA ALA A 13 1.46 -43.90 -16.40
C ALA A 13 2.13 -43.26 -15.18
N SER A 14 2.45 -44.11 -14.22
CA SER A 14 3.29 -43.80 -13.07
C SER A 14 4.76 -44.09 -13.39
N LEU A 15 5.64 -43.20 -12.93
CA LEU A 15 6.95 -43.46 -12.32
C LEU A 15 8.00 -44.27 -13.12
N LEU A 16 9.09 -43.59 -13.45
CA LEU A 16 10.42 -44.20 -13.43
C LEU A 16 11.36 -43.34 -12.58
N SER A 17 11.48 -43.75 -11.32
CA SER A 17 12.60 -43.49 -10.43
C SER A 17 13.78 -44.39 -10.82
N ILE A 18 14.98 -43.83 -11.00
CA ILE A 18 16.24 -44.57 -10.98
C ILE A 18 17.14 -43.96 -9.91
N SER A 19 17.52 -44.82 -8.98
CA SER A 19 18.40 -44.63 -7.84
C SER A 19 19.89 -44.52 -8.22
N LEU A 20 20.64 -43.77 -7.40
CA LEU A 20 22.12 -43.74 -7.29
C LEU A 20 22.66 -45.16 -7.00
N VAL A 21 23.91 -45.55 -7.34
CA VAL A 21 25.16 -45.25 -6.61
C VAL A 21 26.44 -45.57 -7.45
N ALA A 22 27.40 -44.64 -7.33
CA ALA A 22 28.87 -44.58 -7.48
C ALA A 22 29.77 -45.72 -8.02
N CYS A 23 30.80 -45.32 -8.79
CA CYS A 23 32.21 -45.67 -8.55
C CYS A 23 33.20 -44.81 -9.39
N GLY A 24 34.19 -44.18 -8.73
CA GLY A 24 35.55 -44.03 -9.27
C GLY A 24 36.01 -42.73 -9.97
N SER A 25 36.75 -41.92 -9.20
CA SER A 25 37.85 -41.03 -9.61
C SER A 25 37.60 -39.53 -9.91
N THR A 26 38.50 -38.74 -9.30
CA THR A 26 38.81 -37.31 -9.45
C THR A 26 37.79 -36.26 -8.95
N LYS A 27 38.05 -35.81 -7.72
CA LYS A 27 37.59 -34.54 -7.14
C LYS A 27 38.08 -33.37 -8.01
N GLU A 28 37.24 -32.85 -8.91
CA GLU A 28 37.42 -31.49 -9.47
C GLU A 28 36.13 -30.89 -10.10
N GLY A 29 35.08 -31.70 -10.37
CA GLY A 29 33.89 -31.22 -11.10
C GLY A 29 32.76 -30.55 -10.28
N GLN A 30 32.79 -30.55 -8.94
CA GLN A 30 31.63 -30.11 -8.14
C GLN A 30 31.50 -28.58 -7.93
N LYS A 31 32.53 -27.78 -8.21
CA LYS A 31 32.42 -26.30 -8.16
C LYS A 31 31.91 -25.67 -9.46
N GLN A 32 32.00 -26.37 -10.59
CA GLN A 32 31.73 -25.77 -11.90
C GLN A 32 30.26 -25.91 -12.33
N VAL A 33 29.56 -26.96 -11.88
CA VAL A 33 28.12 -27.16 -12.17
C VAL A 33 27.26 -26.16 -11.37
N SER A 34 27.61 -25.90 -10.10
CA SER A 34 26.92 -24.91 -9.27
C SER A 34 27.09 -23.48 -9.79
N ALA A 35 28.30 -23.12 -10.24
CA ALA A 35 28.58 -21.80 -10.80
C ALA A 35 27.74 -21.52 -12.08
N SER A 36 27.52 -22.53 -12.93
CA SER A 36 26.72 -22.36 -14.16
C SER A 36 25.22 -22.22 -13.89
N GLN A 37 24.69 -22.88 -12.85
CA GLN A 37 23.29 -22.75 -12.44
C GLN A 37 23.07 -21.41 -11.71
N GLU A 38 23.98 -21.00 -10.85
CA GLU A 38 23.96 -19.69 -10.18
C GLU A 38 24.07 -18.54 -11.19
N GLN A 39 24.92 -18.64 -12.23
CA GLN A 39 24.98 -17.64 -13.31
C GLN A 39 23.72 -17.60 -14.18
N LYS A 40 23.07 -18.75 -14.44
CA LYS A 40 21.78 -18.76 -15.16
C LYS A 40 20.65 -18.17 -14.32
N GLN A 41 20.67 -18.39 -13.01
CA GLN A 41 19.68 -17.84 -12.07
C GLN A 41 19.91 -16.35 -11.83
N MET A 42 21.17 -15.88 -11.73
CA MET A 42 21.60 -14.47 -11.76
C MET A 42 20.92 -13.73 -12.91
N GLY A 43 21.15 -14.20 -14.14
CA GLY A 43 20.65 -13.55 -15.34
C GLY A 43 19.13 -13.53 -15.41
N LYS A 44 18.42 -14.39 -14.67
CA LYS A 44 16.96 -14.40 -14.60
C LYS A 44 16.45 -13.40 -13.56
N GLU A 45 16.97 -13.42 -12.34
CA GLU A 45 16.49 -12.57 -11.25
C GLU A 45 16.85 -11.10 -11.48
N GLN A 46 18.04 -10.81 -12.01
CA GLN A 46 18.43 -9.45 -12.37
C GLN A 46 17.56 -8.89 -13.50
N LYS A 47 17.30 -9.68 -14.55
CA LYS A 47 16.38 -9.29 -15.63
C LYS A 47 14.97 -8.97 -15.13
N LYS A 48 14.47 -9.66 -14.11
CA LYS A 48 13.16 -9.35 -13.51
C LYS A 48 13.14 -8.03 -12.76
N LEU A 49 14.27 -7.61 -12.17
CA LEU A 49 14.42 -6.28 -11.55
C LEU A 49 14.51 -5.20 -12.63
N GLU A 50 15.33 -5.43 -13.66
CA GLU A 50 15.45 -4.54 -14.82
C GLU A 50 14.10 -4.32 -15.52
N GLN A 51 13.27 -5.37 -15.66
CA GLN A 51 11.92 -5.25 -16.21
C GLN A 51 10.99 -4.39 -15.34
N LYS A 52 11.10 -4.47 -14.01
CA LYS A 52 10.31 -3.62 -13.09
C LYS A 52 10.74 -2.18 -13.18
N PHE A 53 12.05 -1.96 -13.25
CA PHE A 53 12.61 -0.64 -13.47
C PHE A 53 12.21 -0.05 -14.83
N SER A 54 12.27 -0.84 -15.90
CA SER A 54 11.85 -0.39 -17.24
C SER A 54 10.37 0.01 -17.27
N LYS A 55 9.53 -0.68 -16.49
CA LYS A 55 8.14 -0.27 -16.31
C LYS A 55 8.05 1.09 -15.60
N LEU A 56 8.79 1.29 -14.50
CA LEU A 56 8.84 2.59 -13.81
C LEU A 56 9.29 3.72 -14.74
N GLU A 57 10.33 3.49 -15.56
CA GLU A 57 10.76 4.49 -16.56
C GLU A 57 9.64 4.80 -17.56
N SER A 58 8.96 3.79 -18.09
CA SER A 58 7.83 3.98 -19.01
C SER A 58 6.68 4.74 -18.35
N ASP A 59 6.32 4.38 -17.13
CA ASP A 59 5.24 5.04 -16.38
C ASP A 59 5.61 6.52 -16.13
N TYR A 60 6.86 6.80 -15.74
CA TYR A 60 7.37 8.18 -15.58
C TYR A 60 7.33 9.00 -16.87
N GLU A 61 7.78 8.44 -17.99
CA GLU A 61 7.71 9.08 -19.30
C GLU A 61 6.26 9.41 -19.69
N ASP A 62 5.34 8.47 -19.48
CA ASP A 62 3.92 8.65 -19.78
C ASP A 62 3.29 9.75 -18.90
N TYR A 63 3.57 9.77 -17.60
CA TYR A 63 3.04 10.78 -16.67
C TYR A 63 3.59 12.19 -16.93
N THR A 64 4.80 12.31 -17.48
CA THR A 64 5.44 13.61 -17.73
C THR A 64 5.25 14.13 -19.15
N LYS A 65 4.84 13.27 -20.09
CA LYS A 65 4.79 13.57 -21.54
C LYS A 65 4.06 14.86 -21.92
N GLU A 66 2.94 15.17 -21.27
CA GLU A 66 2.12 16.33 -21.62
C GLU A 66 2.61 17.63 -20.98
N LYS A 67 3.03 17.56 -19.71
CA LYS A 67 3.28 18.75 -18.88
C LYS A 67 4.76 19.02 -18.62
N GLY A 68 5.63 18.05 -18.89
CA GLY A 68 7.04 18.07 -18.51
C GLY A 68 7.27 17.85 -17.01
N TYR A 69 6.22 17.56 -16.24
CA TYR A 69 6.28 17.22 -14.82
C TYR A 69 5.15 16.27 -14.46
N MET A 70 5.33 15.51 -13.37
CA MET A 70 4.35 14.54 -12.87
C MET A 70 3.31 15.24 -12.00
N GLY A 71 2.02 15.00 -12.25
CA GLY A 71 0.96 15.52 -11.39
C GLY A 71 0.91 14.79 -10.04
N LEU A 72 0.33 15.42 -9.02
CA LEU A 72 0.19 14.82 -7.68
C LEU A 72 -0.51 13.46 -7.72
N ASP A 73 -1.61 13.34 -8.50
CA ASP A 73 -2.36 12.09 -8.57
C ASP A 73 -1.52 10.97 -9.22
N ASP A 74 -0.71 11.29 -10.24
CA ASP A 74 0.21 10.35 -10.88
C ASP A 74 1.38 9.96 -9.95
N TYR A 75 1.92 10.96 -9.21
CA TYR A 75 2.97 10.76 -8.21
C TYR A 75 2.54 9.79 -7.12
N LEU A 76 1.30 9.93 -6.62
CA LEU A 76 0.77 9.05 -5.58
C LEU A 76 0.66 7.59 -6.03
N VAL A 77 0.56 7.33 -7.35
CA VAL A 77 0.58 5.97 -7.91
C VAL A 77 2.01 5.50 -8.20
N PHE A 78 2.88 6.40 -8.64
CA PHE A 78 4.27 6.10 -8.96
C PHE A 78 5.15 5.81 -7.73
N GLU A 79 4.99 6.60 -6.66
CA GLU A 79 5.78 6.53 -5.43
C GLU A 79 5.80 5.11 -4.81
N PRO A 80 4.66 4.42 -4.63
CA PRO A 80 4.63 3.04 -4.15
C PRO A 80 5.47 2.05 -4.97
N ASP A 81 5.33 2.07 -6.30
CA ASP A 81 6.05 1.15 -7.19
C ASP A 81 7.57 1.38 -7.12
N PHE A 82 7.98 2.65 -7.09
CA PHE A 82 9.39 3.03 -6.92
C PHE A 82 9.92 2.56 -5.56
N ASN A 83 9.21 2.89 -4.47
CA ASN A 83 9.64 2.60 -3.11
C ASN A 83 9.73 1.10 -2.83
N ILE A 84 8.83 0.29 -3.39
CA ILE A 84 8.91 -1.18 -3.29
C ILE A 84 10.15 -1.70 -3.98
N LEU A 85 10.46 -1.21 -5.19
CA LEU A 85 11.67 -1.63 -5.90
C LEU A 85 12.94 -1.19 -5.15
N ALA A 86 12.97 0.05 -4.70
CA ALA A 86 14.08 0.61 -3.92
C ALA A 86 14.31 -0.17 -2.62
N LYS A 87 13.26 -0.44 -1.82
CA LYS A 87 13.36 -1.25 -0.60
C LYS A 87 13.82 -2.68 -0.89
N SER A 88 13.33 -3.30 -1.96
CA SER A 88 13.70 -4.68 -2.30
C SER A 88 15.21 -4.85 -2.46
N ILE A 89 15.90 -3.83 -2.99
CA ILE A 89 17.35 -3.83 -3.16
C ILE A 89 18.12 -3.20 -1.98
N GLU A 90 17.44 -2.93 -0.86
CA GLU A 90 17.98 -2.24 0.32
C GLU A 90 18.51 -0.83 0.02
N SER A 91 17.91 -0.15 -0.97
CA SER A 91 18.20 1.25 -1.24
C SER A 91 17.60 2.14 -0.16
N LYS A 92 18.35 3.17 0.24
CA LYS A 92 17.86 4.27 1.09
C LYS A 92 17.23 5.41 0.29
N ASP A 93 17.37 5.39 -1.04
CA ASP A 93 16.75 6.38 -1.92
C ASP A 93 15.29 5.94 -2.10
N ILE A 94 14.46 6.36 -1.15
CA ILE A 94 13.01 6.22 -1.19
C ILE A 94 12.42 7.62 -1.38
N LEU A 95 11.34 7.70 -2.14
CA LEU A 95 10.58 8.91 -2.33
C LEU A 95 9.74 9.19 -1.07
N GLN A 96 9.72 10.46 -0.66
CA GLN A 96 9.00 10.97 0.50
C GLN A 96 8.30 12.30 0.15
N GLY A 97 7.54 12.27 -0.94
CA GLY A 97 7.01 13.45 -1.62
C GLY A 97 7.85 13.84 -2.85
N ASP A 98 7.23 14.66 -3.71
CA ASP A 98 7.89 15.20 -4.90
C ASP A 98 8.86 16.32 -4.51
N ASP A 99 10.15 16.03 -4.62
CA ASP A 99 11.26 16.97 -4.40
C ASP A 99 11.74 17.64 -5.70
N GLY A 100 11.11 17.33 -6.84
CA GLY A 100 11.51 17.80 -8.16
C GLY A 100 12.75 17.09 -8.73
N GLU A 101 13.25 16.03 -8.09
CA GLU A 101 14.46 15.28 -8.51
C GLU A 101 14.16 13.84 -8.97
N LEU A 102 12.93 13.54 -9.41
CA LEU A 102 12.51 12.18 -9.83
C LEU A 102 13.45 11.53 -10.88
N ASP A 103 13.95 12.28 -11.86
CA ASP A 103 14.92 11.79 -12.86
C ASP A 103 16.20 11.26 -12.21
N LYS A 104 16.68 11.96 -11.18
CA LYS A 104 17.89 11.57 -10.45
C LYS A 104 17.63 10.33 -9.62
N HIS A 105 16.49 10.26 -8.93
CA HIS A 105 16.07 9.07 -8.18
C HIS A 105 15.99 7.82 -9.07
N LEU A 106 15.40 7.95 -10.27
CA LEU A 106 15.35 6.86 -11.26
C LEU A 106 16.75 6.44 -11.71
N LYS A 107 17.62 7.40 -12.05
CA LYS A 107 18.99 7.11 -12.47
C LYS A 107 19.80 6.41 -11.38
N ASP A 108 19.69 6.86 -10.14
CA ASP A 108 20.42 6.28 -9.01
C ASP A 108 19.90 4.87 -8.70
N LEU A 109 18.58 4.65 -8.79
CA LEU A 109 17.97 3.33 -8.67
C LEU A 109 18.45 2.37 -9.78
N LYS A 110 18.55 2.84 -11.03
CA LYS A 110 19.09 2.05 -12.14
C LYS A 110 20.52 1.59 -11.88
N ILE A 111 21.38 2.53 -11.49
CA ILE A 111 22.78 2.25 -11.18
C ILE A 111 22.87 1.20 -10.07
N LYS A 112 22.03 1.30 -9.04
CA LYS A 112 22.00 0.31 -7.96
C LYS A 112 21.57 -1.08 -8.45
N ILE A 113 20.54 -1.17 -9.29
CA ILE A 113 20.07 -2.43 -9.87
C ILE A 113 21.14 -3.08 -10.76
N ASP A 114 21.80 -2.29 -11.60
CA ASP A 114 22.84 -2.77 -12.52
C ASP A 114 24.06 -3.33 -11.78
N ASN A 115 24.35 -2.79 -10.59
CA ASN A 115 25.50 -3.17 -9.79
C ASN A 115 25.21 -4.27 -8.75
N LEU A 116 24.00 -4.85 -8.74
CA LEU A 116 23.69 -5.95 -7.84
C LEU A 116 24.53 -7.19 -8.16
N SER A 117 25.16 -7.76 -7.14
CA SER A 117 25.72 -9.10 -7.26
C SER A 117 24.63 -10.17 -7.38
N THR A 118 25.04 -11.34 -7.86
CA THR A 118 24.62 -12.68 -7.38
C THR A 118 23.49 -12.74 -6.38
N ALA A 119 23.96 -12.88 -5.16
CA ALA A 119 23.16 -13.07 -3.98
C ALA A 119 22.24 -11.87 -3.72
N GLN A 120 22.65 -10.65 -4.07
CA GLN A 120 21.84 -9.45 -3.87
C GLN A 120 20.61 -9.46 -4.79
N ALA A 121 20.75 -9.76 -6.09
CA ALA A 121 19.61 -9.84 -7.00
C ALA A 121 18.60 -10.92 -6.59
N ILE A 122 19.08 -12.09 -6.14
CA ILE A 122 18.22 -13.16 -5.62
C ILE A 122 17.49 -12.73 -4.34
N LYS A 123 18.19 -12.09 -3.39
CA LYS A 123 17.57 -11.56 -2.17
C LYS A 123 16.56 -10.48 -2.49
N ALA A 124 16.88 -9.58 -3.40
CA ALA A 124 15.99 -8.50 -3.80
C ALA A 124 14.72 -9.01 -4.45
N GLN A 125 14.80 -10.01 -5.34
CA GLN A 125 13.59 -10.63 -5.91
C GLN A 125 12.73 -11.35 -4.87
N LYS A 126 13.31 -11.88 -3.79
CA LYS A 126 12.53 -12.47 -2.68
C LYS A 126 11.86 -11.42 -1.80
N ARG A 127 12.50 -10.25 -1.66
CA ARG A 127 11.96 -9.10 -0.91
C ARG A 127 10.92 -8.34 -1.70
N TYR A 128 11.09 -8.24 -3.01
CA TYR A 128 10.15 -7.54 -3.88
C TYR A 128 8.75 -8.15 -3.76
N GLY A 129 7.82 -7.38 -3.20
CA GLY A 129 6.47 -7.85 -2.93
C GLY A 129 6.34 -8.67 -1.65
N SER A 130 7.26 -8.58 -0.69
CA SER A 130 7.07 -9.11 0.66
C SER A 130 6.05 -8.25 1.43
N ALA A 131 5.31 -8.84 2.38
CA ALA A 131 4.33 -8.11 3.19
C ALA A 131 4.94 -6.88 3.88
N VAL A 132 6.15 -7.01 4.42
CA VAL A 132 6.88 -5.93 5.08
C VAL A 132 7.22 -4.80 4.10
N ASP A 133 7.88 -5.13 2.98
CA ASP A 133 8.32 -4.10 2.04
C ASP A 133 7.15 -3.38 1.37
N VAL A 134 6.09 -4.13 1.02
CA VAL A 134 4.85 -3.53 0.47
C VAL A 134 4.19 -2.64 1.51
N TYR A 135 4.06 -3.11 2.75
CA TYR A 135 3.45 -2.31 3.80
C TYR A 135 4.22 -1.00 3.99
N GLU A 136 5.53 -1.06 4.26
CA GLU A 136 6.32 0.14 4.52
C GLU A 136 6.40 1.10 3.33
N ALA A 137 6.44 0.59 2.09
CA ALA A 137 6.59 1.43 0.90
C ALA A 137 5.28 2.03 0.37
N ALA A 138 4.16 1.29 0.44
CA ALA A 138 2.94 1.62 -0.28
C ALA A 138 1.73 1.92 0.63
N ILE A 139 1.72 1.38 1.85
CA ILE A 139 0.52 1.40 2.71
C ILE A 139 0.77 2.22 3.97
N GLY A 140 1.84 1.92 4.67
CA GLY A 140 2.13 2.35 6.03
C GLY A 140 2.12 3.85 6.21
N THR A 141 2.99 4.56 5.48
CA THR A 141 3.08 6.03 5.55
C THR A 141 1.72 6.69 5.30
N HIS A 142 1.00 6.23 4.29
CA HIS A 142 -0.33 6.77 3.97
C HIS A 142 -1.36 6.44 5.05
N MET A 143 -1.34 5.22 5.59
CA MET A 143 -2.21 4.79 6.67
C MET A 143 -2.02 5.66 7.91
N HIS A 144 -0.77 5.93 8.32
CA HIS A 144 -0.47 6.78 9.47
C HIS A 144 -0.86 8.24 9.26
N ILE A 145 -0.68 8.78 8.05
CA ILE A 145 -1.21 10.11 7.70
C ILE A 145 -2.74 10.14 7.85
N VAL A 146 -3.44 9.11 7.36
CA VAL A 146 -4.90 9.02 7.45
C VAL A 146 -5.33 8.88 8.92
N LEU A 147 -4.72 7.99 9.70
CA LEU A 147 -5.02 7.82 11.12
C LEU A 147 -4.82 9.11 11.90
N THR A 148 -3.72 9.81 11.64
CA THR A 148 -3.44 11.11 12.26
C THR A 148 -4.59 12.09 11.99
N LYS A 149 -5.03 12.19 10.73
CA LYS A 149 -6.14 13.08 10.34
C LYS A 149 -7.51 12.62 10.81
N ALA A 150 -7.72 11.33 10.99
CA ALA A 150 -8.99 10.76 11.47
C ALA A 150 -9.16 10.85 12.99
N ASP A 151 -8.09 11.09 13.75
CA ASP A 151 -8.15 11.21 15.21
C ASP A 151 -8.87 12.49 15.63
N ILE A 152 -10.15 12.36 16.01
CA ILE A 152 -11.00 13.46 16.46
C ILE A 152 -10.55 14.09 17.78
N THR A 153 -9.55 13.53 18.47
CA THR A 153 -9.00 14.13 19.68
C THR A 153 -7.90 15.15 19.38
N GLN A 154 -7.39 15.17 18.14
CA GLN A 154 -6.30 16.04 17.74
C GLN A 154 -6.81 17.44 17.37
N HIS A 155 -6.11 18.47 17.83
CA HIS A 155 -6.46 19.87 17.56
C HIS A 155 -6.44 20.24 16.06
N PHE A 156 -5.70 19.50 15.23
CA PHE A 156 -5.61 19.71 13.79
C PHE A 156 -6.63 18.87 12.99
N ASN A 157 -7.48 18.08 13.66
CA ASN A 157 -8.59 17.38 13.01
C ASN A 157 -9.62 18.40 12.51
N ALA A 158 -10.19 18.14 11.33
CA ALA A 158 -11.07 19.08 10.64
C ALA A 158 -12.39 19.36 11.40
N VAL A 159 -12.87 18.44 12.24
CA VAL A 159 -14.03 18.68 13.08
C VAL A 159 -13.67 19.62 14.24
N ASN A 160 -12.49 19.43 14.85
CA ASN A 160 -12.02 20.24 15.98
C ASN A 160 -11.64 21.67 15.63
N THR A 161 -11.46 21.99 14.35
CA THR A 161 -11.22 23.36 13.90
C THR A 161 -12.48 24.22 13.92
N ILE A 162 -13.66 23.63 14.12
CA ILE A 162 -14.92 24.36 14.21
C ILE A 162 -15.10 24.85 15.65
N GLU A 163 -15.09 26.18 15.81
CA GLU A 163 -15.35 26.82 17.09
C GLU A 163 -16.85 26.73 17.43
N LEU A 164 -17.21 25.74 18.24
CA LEU A 164 -18.55 25.65 18.83
C LEU A 164 -18.48 26.20 20.26
N ASP A 165 -19.22 27.28 20.54
CA ASP A 165 -19.35 27.78 21.92
C ASP A 165 -19.96 26.69 22.84
N LYS A 166 -19.49 26.62 24.09
CA LYS A 166 -19.72 25.49 25.00
C LYS A 166 -21.18 25.31 25.42
N ASP A 167 -22.00 26.33 25.27
CA ASP A 167 -23.36 26.33 25.80
C ASP A 167 -24.45 26.03 24.76
N PHE A 168 -24.17 26.04 23.45
CA PHE A 168 -25.19 25.85 22.38
C PHE A 168 -26.49 26.67 22.63
N ASN A 169 -26.39 27.74 23.41
CA ASN A 169 -27.49 28.55 23.92
C ASN A 169 -27.03 29.99 23.77
N ALA A 170 -27.17 30.53 22.57
CA ALA A 170 -27.17 31.97 22.39
C ALA A 170 -27.82 32.33 21.06
N ASP A 171 -28.69 33.34 21.09
CA ASP A 171 -29.24 34.06 19.95
C ASP A 171 -28.17 34.81 19.11
N SER A 172 -26.89 34.42 19.22
CA SER A 172 -25.72 35.13 18.68
C SER A 172 -24.75 34.24 17.89
N TYR A 173 -25.15 33.03 17.49
CA TYR A 173 -24.31 32.19 16.62
C TYR A 173 -24.25 32.77 15.20
N ASP A 174 -23.03 32.88 14.68
CA ASP A 174 -22.78 33.12 13.27
C ASP A 174 -22.92 31.80 12.51
N TYR A 175 -24.16 31.47 12.15
CA TYR A 175 -24.47 30.24 11.41
C TYR A 175 -23.85 30.23 10.02
N GLU A 176 -23.60 31.41 9.42
CA GLU A 176 -22.90 31.50 8.13
C GLU A 176 -21.42 31.10 8.30
N LYS A 177 -20.78 31.51 9.40
CA LYS A 177 -19.42 31.06 9.73
C LYS A 177 -19.37 29.54 9.98
N ILE A 178 -20.30 28.99 10.76
CA ILE A 178 -20.33 27.53 11.02
C ILE A 178 -20.52 26.73 9.73
N ASP A 179 -21.43 27.18 8.85
CA ASP A 179 -21.64 26.51 7.56
C ASP A 179 -20.40 26.58 6.65
N ALA A 180 -19.72 27.73 6.61
CA ALA A 180 -18.49 27.91 5.87
C ALA A 180 -17.35 27.02 6.42
N ASP A 181 -17.15 27.02 7.74
CA ASP A 181 -16.14 26.21 8.42
C ASP A 181 -16.41 24.71 8.23
N ALA A 182 -17.68 24.28 8.34
CA ALA A 182 -18.09 22.90 8.07
C ALA A 182 -17.87 22.51 6.61
N THR A 183 -18.16 23.41 5.65
CA THR A 183 -17.89 23.20 4.24
C THR A 183 -16.40 22.99 3.97
N GLU A 184 -15.53 23.81 4.59
CA GLU A 184 -14.08 23.67 4.45
C GLU A 184 -13.57 22.38 5.11
N ALA A 185 -14.08 22.04 6.29
CA ALA A 185 -13.76 20.80 6.99
C ALA A 185 -14.13 19.56 6.17
N ILE A 186 -15.33 19.54 5.56
CA ILE A 186 -15.76 18.45 4.67
C ILE A 186 -14.81 18.33 3.49
N LYS A 187 -14.46 19.45 2.83
CA LYS A 187 -13.49 19.47 1.72
C LYS A 187 -12.12 18.96 2.17
N SER A 188 -11.68 19.31 3.37
CA SER A 188 -10.41 18.85 3.94
C SER A 188 -10.38 17.34 4.14
N ILE A 189 -11.45 16.76 4.70
CA ILE A 189 -11.61 15.31 4.89
C ILE A 189 -11.70 14.58 3.53
N GLN A 190 -12.50 15.10 2.60
CA GLN A 190 -12.68 14.53 1.26
C GLN A 190 -11.45 14.68 0.37
N GLY A 191 -10.59 15.65 0.67
CA GLY A 191 -9.31 15.88 0.02
C GLY A 191 -8.29 14.81 0.39
N THR A 192 -7.28 15.18 1.19
CA THR A 192 -6.11 14.32 1.43
C THR A 192 -6.46 12.98 2.11
N PRO A 193 -7.21 12.93 3.22
CA PRO A 193 -7.49 11.67 3.93
C PRO A 193 -8.25 10.66 3.06
N MET A 194 -9.38 11.05 2.46
CA MET A 194 -10.18 10.14 1.64
C MET A 194 -9.46 9.72 0.35
N LYS A 195 -8.70 10.61 -0.30
CA LYS A 195 -7.86 10.24 -1.45
C LYS A 195 -6.80 9.20 -1.08
N ARG A 196 -6.12 9.38 0.07
CA ARG A 196 -5.11 8.41 0.54
C ARG A 196 -5.71 7.07 0.93
N ILE A 197 -6.89 7.03 1.54
CA ILE A 197 -7.62 5.78 1.79
C ILE A 197 -7.90 5.02 0.49
N LYS A 198 -8.35 5.72 -0.55
CA LYS A 198 -8.63 5.11 -1.85
C LYS A 198 -7.35 4.49 -2.43
N LEU A 199 -6.24 5.23 -2.39
CA LEU A 199 -4.92 4.74 -2.80
C LEU A 199 -4.50 3.49 -2.01
N ILE A 200 -4.61 3.52 -0.67
CA ILE A 200 -4.28 2.36 0.18
C ILE A 200 -5.09 1.13 -0.23
N LYS A 201 -6.39 1.30 -0.52
CA LYS A 201 -7.26 0.21 -0.96
C LYS A 201 -6.82 -0.35 -2.32
N GLU A 202 -6.45 0.51 -3.25
CA GLU A 202 -5.94 0.12 -4.57
C GLU A 202 -4.61 -0.63 -4.45
N GLU A 203 -3.68 -0.15 -3.63
CA GLU A 203 -2.39 -0.79 -3.37
C GLU A 203 -2.54 -2.12 -2.63
N LEU A 204 -3.48 -2.22 -1.68
CA LEU A 204 -3.77 -3.47 -0.96
C LEU A 204 -4.29 -4.56 -1.92
N GLU A 205 -5.18 -4.21 -2.85
CA GLU A 205 -5.66 -5.16 -3.88
C GLU A 205 -4.56 -5.51 -4.90
N LYS A 206 -3.79 -4.51 -5.36
CA LYS A 206 -2.64 -4.69 -6.29
C LYS A 206 -1.61 -5.68 -5.73
N TYR A 207 -1.32 -5.58 -4.43
CA TYR A 207 -0.35 -6.42 -3.73
C TYR A 207 -0.99 -7.49 -2.84
N LYS A 208 -2.23 -7.89 -3.11
CA LYS A 208 -2.93 -8.91 -2.31
C LYS A 208 -2.13 -10.20 -2.11
N ALA A 209 -1.38 -10.64 -3.13
CA ALA A 209 -0.57 -11.85 -3.07
C ALA A 209 0.66 -11.74 -2.14
N SER A 210 1.02 -10.52 -1.72
CA SER A 210 2.10 -10.25 -0.77
C SER A 210 1.73 -10.57 0.68
N PHE A 211 0.42 -10.62 0.96
CA PHE A 211 -0.11 -10.82 2.31
C PHE A 211 -0.75 -12.20 2.42
N ASN A 212 -0.62 -12.82 3.58
CA ASN A 212 -1.47 -13.95 3.92
C ASN A 212 -2.91 -13.48 4.19
N ALA A 213 -3.86 -14.41 4.29
CA ALA A 213 -5.28 -14.08 4.43
C ALA A 213 -5.59 -13.29 5.72
N GLU A 214 -4.89 -13.57 6.82
CA GLU A 214 -5.07 -12.87 8.10
C GLU A 214 -4.55 -11.42 7.99
N GLU A 215 -3.32 -11.25 7.50
CA GLU A 215 -2.69 -9.96 7.23
C GLU A 215 -3.55 -9.08 6.33
N TYR A 216 -4.01 -9.62 5.20
CA TYR A 216 -4.87 -8.93 4.26
C TYR A 216 -6.18 -8.48 4.91
N ASN A 217 -6.87 -9.39 5.61
CA ASN A 217 -8.14 -9.08 6.25
C ASN A 217 -7.99 -8.05 7.36
N GLN A 218 -6.88 -8.08 8.09
CA GLN A 218 -6.58 -7.12 9.15
C GLN A 218 -6.38 -5.71 8.58
N LEU A 219 -5.57 -5.56 7.52
CA LEU A 219 -5.37 -4.27 6.82
C LEU A 219 -6.65 -3.78 6.15
N ASN A 220 -7.38 -4.65 5.44
CA ASN A 220 -8.64 -4.28 4.80
C ASN A 220 -9.71 -3.83 5.81
N SER A 221 -9.73 -4.46 6.98
CA SER A 221 -10.61 -4.04 8.07
C SER A 221 -10.18 -2.69 8.65
N ALA A 222 -8.87 -2.44 8.82
CA ALA A 222 -8.38 -1.13 9.25
C ALA A 222 -8.77 0.00 8.26
N VAL A 223 -8.60 -0.25 6.96
CA VAL A 223 -9.05 0.66 5.88
C VAL A 223 -10.55 0.93 5.98
N THR A 224 -11.35 -0.12 6.19
CA THR A 224 -12.81 0.00 6.31
C THR A 224 -13.20 0.83 7.53
N SER A 225 -12.62 0.55 8.69
CA SER A 225 -12.91 1.25 9.94
C SER A 225 -12.50 2.73 9.87
N VAL A 226 -11.31 3.05 9.35
CA VAL A 226 -10.90 4.47 9.23
C VAL A 226 -11.72 5.23 8.17
N THR A 227 -12.15 4.56 7.09
CA THR A 227 -13.11 5.14 6.14
C THR A 227 -14.45 5.46 6.82
N SER A 228 -14.96 4.53 7.64
CA SER A 228 -16.18 4.70 8.41
C SER A 228 -16.06 5.87 9.40
N SER A 229 -14.93 5.98 10.08
CA SER A 229 -14.65 7.10 10.99
C SER A 229 -14.70 8.45 10.28
N LEU A 230 -14.03 8.59 9.14
CA LEU A 230 -14.04 9.85 8.37
C LEU A 230 -15.43 10.15 7.80
N ASN A 231 -16.19 9.15 7.34
CA ASN A 231 -17.57 9.35 6.91
C ASN A 231 -18.45 9.87 8.05
N LYS A 232 -18.28 9.33 9.27
CA LYS A 232 -19.00 9.82 10.45
C LYS A 232 -18.63 11.26 10.79
N GLN A 233 -17.38 11.65 10.62
CA GLN A 233 -16.97 13.04 10.76
C GLN A 233 -17.63 13.94 9.71
N VAL A 234 -17.73 13.51 8.45
CA VAL A 234 -18.49 14.25 7.42
C VAL A 234 -19.97 14.37 7.80
N GLU A 235 -20.60 13.30 8.26
CA GLU A 235 -21.99 13.33 8.72
C GLU A 235 -22.20 14.32 9.89
N MET A 236 -21.26 14.41 10.84
CA MET A 236 -21.30 15.42 11.90
C MET A 236 -21.30 16.84 11.33
N LEU A 237 -20.40 17.11 10.37
CA LEU A 237 -20.28 18.40 9.73
C LEU A 237 -21.55 18.76 8.96
N GLU A 238 -22.16 17.80 8.26
CA GLU A 238 -23.44 18.01 7.59
C GLU A 238 -24.60 18.33 8.54
N VAL A 239 -24.61 17.76 9.76
CA VAL A 239 -25.59 18.09 10.80
C VAL A 239 -25.37 19.52 11.30
N LEU A 240 -24.11 19.95 11.45
CA LEU A 240 -23.78 21.35 11.78
C LEU A 240 -24.30 22.33 10.71
N GLN A 241 -24.20 21.97 9.42
CA GLN A 241 -24.72 22.79 8.32
C GLN A 241 -26.26 22.85 8.30
N LYS A 242 -26.93 21.69 8.33
CA LYS A 242 -28.38 21.59 8.09
C LYS A 242 -29.22 22.06 9.26
N GLU A 243 -28.74 21.80 10.48
CA GLU A 243 -29.53 22.02 11.70
C GLU A 243 -28.88 23.02 12.65
N SER A 244 -27.79 23.66 12.21
CA SER A 244 -27.02 24.55 13.08
C SER A 244 -26.56 23.87 14.38
N GLY A 245 -26.36 22.55 14.32
CA GLY A 245 -26.03 21.71 15.47
C GLY A 245 -27.13 21.58 16.54
N LYS A 246 -28.40 21.85 16.20
CA LYS A 246 -29.53 21.70 17.13
C LYS A 246 -29.82 20.23 17.46
N ASP A 247 -29.58 19.30 16.55
CA ASP A 247 -29.61 17.86 16.84
C ASP A 247 -28.31 17.39 17.50
N LYS A 248 -28.21 17.71 18.79
CA LYS A 248 -27.12 17.28 19.66
C LYS A 248 -27.01 15.76 19.77
N SER A 249 -28.14 15.04 19.71
CA SER A 249 -28.15 13.57 19.78
C SER A 249 -27.38 12.94 18.62
N THR A 250 -27.65 13.36 17.38
CA THR A 250 -26.96 12.84 16.20
C THR A 250 -25.48 13.25 16.19
N LEU A 251 -25.15 14.47 16.63
CA LEU A 251 -23.75 14.88 16.80
C LEU A 251 -23.00 13.99 17.79
N GLU A 252 -23.58 13.72 18.96
CA GLU A 252 -22.98 12.85 19.97
C GLU A 252 -22.84 11.39 19.50
N GLU A 253 -23.86 10.87 18.82
CA GLU A 253 -23.83 9.51 18.25
C GLU A 253 -22.72 9.38 17.21
N ASN A 254 -22.65 10.31 16.26
CA ASN A 254 -21.64 10.29 15.22
C ASN A 254 -20.22 10.52 15.77
N THR A 255 -20.07 11.35 16.81
CA THR A 255 -18.78 11.54 17.51
C THR A 255 -18.29 10.21 18.10
N LYS A 256 -19.15 9.53 18.88
CA LYS A 256 -18.82 8.23 19.50
C LYS A 256 -18.51 7.16 18.45
N ALA A 257 -19.29 7.14 17.36
CA ALA A 257 -19.06 6.21 16.25
C ALA A 257 -17.73 6.49 15.55
N ALA A 258 -17.42 7.76 15.25
CA ALA A 258 -16.16 8.16 14.63
C ALA A 258 -14.95 7.76 15.49
N GLU A 259 -15.02 8.01 16.80
CA GLU A 259 -13.98 7.63 17.76
C GLU A 259 -13.79 6.12 17.83
N THR A 260 -14.88 5.36 17.97
CA THR A 260 -14.84 3.90 18.06
C THR A 260 -14.20 3.28 16.82
N GLN A 261 -14.60 3.74 15.63
CA GLN A 261 -14.08 3.25 14.35
C GLN A 261 -12.61 3.65 14.13
N PHE A 262 -12.21 4.83 14.60
CA PHE A 262 -10.81 5.26 14.58
C PHE A 262 -9.93 4.38 15.49
N LEU A 263 -10.36 4.15 16.74
CA LEU A 263 -9.61 3.33 17.70
C LEU A 263 -9.48 1.89 17.20
N ASP A 264 -10.54 1.35 16.62
CA ASP A 264 -10.56 0.03 15.98
C ASP A 264 -9.56 -0.08 14.81
N ALA A 265 -9.50 0.94 13.95
CA ALA A 265 -8.51 1.00 12.87
C ALA A 265 -7.07 1.08 13.41
N LYS A 266 -6.85 1.95 14.41
CA LYS A 266 -5.54 2.14 15.05
C LYS A 266 -5.03 0.85 15.69
N GLU A 267 -5.88 0.15 16.45
CA GLU A 267 -5.52 -1.13 17.07
C GLU A 267 -5.13 -2.19 16.03
N LYS A 268 -5.90 -2.30 14.94
CA LYS A 268 -5.60 -3.23 13.85
C LYS A 268 -4.28 -2.92 13.17
N VAL A 269 -3.98 -1.65 12.92
CA VAL A 269 -2.70 -1.23 12.33
C VAL A 269 -1.55 -1.56 13.27
N SER A 270 -1.63 -1.15 14.55
CA SER A 270 -0.58 -1.44 15.53
C SER A 270 -0.36 -2.95 15.74
N THR A 271 -1.42 -3.75 15.73
CA THR A 271 -1.32 -5.20 15.84
C THR A 271 -0.65 -5.81 14.59
N PHE A 272 -0.90 -5.23 13.41
CA PHE A 272 -0.29 -5.70 12.16
C PHE A 272 1.21 -5.41 12.16
N GLU A 273 1.58 -4.17 12.49
CA GLU A 273 2.97 -3.72 12.56
C GLU A 273 3.75 -4.51 13.61
N SER A 274 3.17 -4.72 14.79
CA SER A 274 3.81 -5.53 15.84
C SER A 274 4.05 -6.99 15.43
N LYS A 275 3.12 -7.61 14.67
CA LYS A 275 3.31 -8.98 14.18
C LYS A 275 4.45 -9.09 13.17
N LEU A 276 4.71 -8.03 12.41
CA LEU A 276 5.74 -7.98 11.38
C LEU A 276 7.05 -7.31 11.85
N ASP A 277 7.15 -6.93 13.13
CA ASP A 277 8.28 -6.20 13.71
C ASP A 277 8.59 -4.88 12.96
N ILE A 278 7.53 -4.19 12.52
CA ILE A 278 7.61 -2.91 11.83
C ILE A 278 7.52 -1.79 12.86
N GLN A 279 8.42 -0.81 12.76
CA GLN A 279 8.41 0.40 13.58
C GLN A 279 8.13 1.61 12.70
N MET A 280 7.00 2.27 12.92
CA MET A 280 6.58 3.49 12.23
C MET A 280 6.10 4.55 13.19
#